data_AF-A0A2S9F2T3-F1
#
_entry.id   AF-A0A2S9F2T3-F1
#
_cell.length_a   1.000
_cell.length_b   1.000
_cell.length_c   1.000
_cell.angle_alpha   90.00
_cell.angle_beta   90.00
_cell.angle_gamma   90.00
#
_symmetry.space_group_name_H-M   'P 1'
#
loop_
_entity.id
_entity.type
_entity.pdbx_description
1 polymer ?
#
loop_
_entity_poly.entity_id
_entity_poly.type
_entity_poly.pdbx_seq_one_letter_code
_entity_poly.pdbx_strand_id
1 'polypeptide(L)'
;AAETVRNLVADYNEGLLPDPVHRSSALERFVRGRQPAMVDVDGWKAIDDAEIARGGGSRPRAKFTAVAEMTQAAAGAPAPPIHQRLLAGLRR
;
A
#
# COMPACT_ATOMS: atom_id res chain seq x y z
N ALA A 1 -10.41 -10.44 -14.46
CA ALA A 1 -8.98 -10.09 -14.37
C ALA A 1 -8.02 -11.19 -14.85
N ALA A 2 -8.33 -12.49 -14.63
CA ALA A 2 -7.39 -13.57 -14.93
C ALA A 2 -6.91 -13.63 -16.40
N GLU A 3 -7.78 -13.31 -17.36
CA GLU A 3 -7.41 -13.28 -18.79
C GLU A 3 -6.35 -12.23 -19.10
N THR A 4 -6.53 -11.00 -18.62
CA THR A 4 -5.54 -9.92 -18.77
C THR A 4 -4.19 -10.30 -18.16
N VAL A 5 -4.20 -10.94 -16.99
CA VAL A 5 -2.95 -11.41 -16.34
C VAL A 5 -2.26 -12.47 -17.19
N ARG A 6 -3.01 -13.42 -17.75
CA ARG A 6 -2.44 -14.42 -18.66
C ARG A 6 -1.78 -13.79 -19.87
N ASN A 7 -2.44 -12.82 -20.50
CA ASN A 7 -1.90 -12.15 -21.69
C ASN A 7 -0.63 -11.36 -21.34
N LEU A 8 -0.62 -10.61 -20.22
CA LEU A 8 0.57 -9.88 -19.78
C LEU A 8 1.76 -10.81 -19.48
N VAL A 9 1.50 -11.97 -18.88
CA VAL A 9 2.54 -12.98 -18.62
C VAL A 9 3.02 -13.62 -19.92
N ALA A 10 2.14 -13.85 -20.89
CA ALA A 10 2.53 -14.32 -22.21
C ALA A 10 3.46 -13.31 -22.91
N ASP A 11 3.10 -12.01 -22.92
CA ASP A 11 3.94 -10.94 -23.47
C ASP A 11 5.32 -10.89 -22.81
N TYR A 12 5.39 -11.07 -21.49
CA TYR A 12 6.65 -11.14 -20.75
C TYR A 12 7.49 -12.35 -21.20
N ASN A 13 6.89 -13.54 -21.27
CA ASN A 13 7.58 -14.76 -21.67
C ASN A 13 8.04 -14.74 -23.13
N GLU A 14 7.30 -14.06 -24.01
CA GLU A 14 7.65 -13.84 -25.41
C GLU A 14 8.67 -12.72 -25.61
N GLY A 15 9.08 -12.02 -24.54
CA GLY A 15 10.06 -10.93 -24.60
C GLY A 15 9.53 -9.65 -25.25
N LEU A 16 8.21 -9.45 -25.26
CA LEU A 16 7.55 -8.29 -25.86
C LEU A 16 7.56 -7.06 -24.92
N LEU A 17 7.86 -7.26 -23.64
CA LEU A 17 7.92 -6.18 -22.65
C LEU A 17 9.32 -5.55 -22.59
N PRO A 18 9.44 -4.22 -22.61
CA PRO A 18 10.73 -3.54 -22.51
C PRO A 18 11.33 -3.68 -21.11
N ASP A 19 12.66 -3.66 -21.03
CA ASP A 19 13.37 -3.66 -19.77
C ASP A 19 13.05 -2.39 -18.95
N PRO A 20 12.79 -2.52 -17.63
CA PRO A 20 12.57 -1.37 -16.77
C PRO A 20 13.82 -0.46 -16.70
N VAL A 21 13.66 0.81 -17.05
CA VAL A 21 14.73 1.83 -16.97
C VAL A 21 15.11 2.15 -15.52
N HIS A 22 14.21 1.91 -14.57
CA HIS A 22 14.40 2.21 -13.16
C HIS A 22 14.26 0.97 -12.28
N ARG A 23 15.00 0.96 -11.17
CA ARG A 23 14.80 -0.02 -10.10
C ARG A 23 13.43 0.19 -9.45
N SER A 24 12.88 -0.87 -8.88
CA SER A 24 11.58 -0.85 -8.19
C SER A 24 11.47 0.22 -7.09
N SER A 25 12.56 0.54 -6.39
CA SER A 25 12.60 1.58 -5.34
C SER A 25 12.32 2.99 -5.86
N ALA A 26 12.55 3.25 -7.16
CA ALA A 26 12.24 4.54 -7.77
C ALA A 26 10.73 4.82 -7.80
N LEU A 27 9.91 3.78 -7.98
CA LEU A 27 8.45 3.92 -7.98
C LEU A 27 7.93 4.35 -6.61
N GLU A 28 8.40 3.69 -5.54
CA GLU A 28 7.97 4.04 -4.18
C GLU A 28 8.33 5.49 -3.84
N ARG A 29 9.57 5.90 -4.16
CA ARG A 29 10.02 7.29 -3.96
C ARG A 29 9.16 8.27 -4.76
N PHE A 30 8.85 7.95 -6.01
CA PHE A 30 8.04 8.79 -6.87
C PHE A 30 6.60 8.97 -6.36
N VAL A 31 5.97 7.89 -5.92
CA VAL A 31 4.62 7.92 -5.33
C VAL A 31 4.62 8.77 -4.05
N ARG A 32 5.55 8.51 -3.11
CA ARG A 32 5.67 9.28 -1.87
C ARG A 32 5.94 10.77 -2.11
N GLY A 33 6.72 11.10 -3.15
CA GLY A 33 6.98 12.48 -3.54
C GLY A 33 5.74 13.22 -4.05
N ARG A 34 4.83 12.53 -4.73
CA ARG A 34 3.59 13.11 -5.26
C ARG A 34 2.42 13.08 -4.28
N GLN A 35 2.36 12.06 -3.44
CA GLN A 35 1.31 11.88 -2.45
C GLN A 35 1.94 11.54 -1.09
N PRO A 36 2.31 12.54 -0.28
CA PRO A 36 2.91 12.31 1.03
C PRO A 36 1.97 11.59 2.01
N ALA A 37 0.65 11.75 1.84
CA ALA A 37 -0.37 11.09 2.65
C ALA A 37 -0.80 9.72 2.07
N MET A 38 0.05 9.07 1.26
CA MET A 38 -0.28 7.76 0.70
C MET A 38 -0.47 6.72 1.82
N VAL A 39 -1.53 5.92 1.70
CA VAL A 39 -1.87 4.86 2.64
C VAL A 39 -1.36 3.56 2.05
N ASP A 40 -0.37 2.95 2.70
CA ASP A 40 0.12 1.62 2.35
C ASP A 40 -0.75 0.52 3.01
N VAL A 41 -0.33 -0.73 2.86
CA VAL A 41 -1.08 -1.89 3.39
C VAL A 41 -1.25 -1.82 4.90
N ASP A 42 -0.24 -1.33 5.63
CA ASP A 42 -0.30 -1.25 7.09
C ASP A 42 -1.19 -0.08 7.54
N GLY A 43 -1.11 1.06 6.84
CA GLY A 43 -2.05 2.16 7.02
C GLY A 43 -3.51 1.75 6.73
N TRP A 44 -3.74 0.96 5.68
CA TRP A 44 -5.09 0.45 5.37
C TRP A 44 -5.61 -0.50 6.44
N LYS A 45 -4.77 -1.41 6.95
CA LYS A 45 -5.15 -2.29 8.08
C LYS A 45 -5.50 -1.50 9.34
N ALA A 46 -4.75 -0.43 9.64
CA ALA A 46 -5.07 0.43 10.78
C ALA A 46 -6.44 1.12 10.63
N ILE A 47 -6.81 1.55 9.41
CA ILE A 47 -8.18 2.02 9.13
C ILE A 47 -9.18 0.89 9.38
N ASP A 48 -8.90 -0.30 8.84
CA ASP A 48 -9.78 -1.47 8.94
C ASP A 48 -10.11 -1.83 10.39
N ASP A 49 -9.07 -1.93 11.21
CA ASP A 49 -9.17 -2.23 12.65
C ASP A 49 -9.93 -1.15 13.41
N ALA A 50 -9.69 0.13 13.09
CA ALA A 50 -10.39 1.25 13.71
C ALA A 50 -11.88 1.27 13.34
N GLU A 51 -12.25 0.94 12.09
CA GLU A 51 -13.64 0.83 11.65
C GLU A 51 -14.37 -0.34 12.33
N ILE A 52 -13.69 -1.48 12.50
CA ILE A 52 -14.22 -2.65 13.21
C ILE A 52 -14.45 -2.30 14.68
N ALA A 53 -13.46 -1.71 15.35
CA ALA A 53 -13.56 -1.29 16.75
C ALA A 53 -14.72 -0.29 16.96
N ARG A 54 -14.88 0.67 16.04
CA ARG A 54 -15.99 1.64 16.06
C ARG A 54 -17.38 0.99 15.90
N GLY A 55 -17.45 -0.20 15.31
CA GLY A 55 -18.68 -1.00 15.21
C GLY A 55 -19.15 -1.60 16.54
N GLY A 56 -18.27 -1.65 17.56
CA GLY A 56 -18.60 -2.05 18.92
C GLY A 56 -19.22 -3.45 19.05
N GLY A 57 -18.93 -4.36 18.11
CA GLY A 57 -19.51 -5.71 18.06
C GLY A 57 -20.98 -5.79 17.63
N SER A 58 -21.71 -4.68 17.64
CA SER A 58 -23.10 -4.59 17.16
C SER A 58 -23.19 -4.54 15.63
N ARG A 59 -22.14 -4.01 14.99
CA ARG A 59 -22.00 -3.91 13.53
C ARG A 59 -20.66 -4.51 13.14
N PRO A 60 -20.55 -5.14 11.95
CA PRO A 60 -19.26 -5.61 11.44
C PRO A 60 -18.21 -4.49 11.37
N ARG A 61 -18.67 -3.26 11.09
CA ARG A 61 -17.89 -2.03 11.21
C ARG A 61 -18.77 -0.79 11.16
N ALA A 62 -18.18 0.34 11.56
CA ALA A 62 -18.71 1.68 11.31
C ALA A 62 -17.68 2.50 10.53
N LYS A 63 -17.90 2.63 9.21
CA LYS A 63 -16.95 3.28 8.29
C LYS A 63 -16.66 4.73 8.66
N PHE A 64 -15.44 5.17 8.36
CA PHE A 64 -15.12 6.59 8.25
C PHE A 64 -15.72 7.13 6.95
N THR A 65 -16.24 8.35 6.99
CA THR A 65 -16.87 8.99 5.83
C THR A 65 -16.12 10.25 5.41
N ALA A 66 -15.11 10.68 6.17
CA ALA A 66 -14.20 11.74 5.79
C ALA A 66 -12.78 11.21 5.56
N VAL A 67 -12.15 11.66 4.47
CA VAL A 67 -10.77 11.28 4.12
C VAL A 67 -9.80 11.62 5.24
N ALA A 68 -9.98 12.75 5.92
CA ALA A 68 -9.12 13.16 7.03
C ALA A 68 -9.15 12.18 8.21
N GLU A 69 -10.31 11.58 8.50
CA GLU A 69 -10.42 10.55 9.54
C GLU A 69 -9.72 9.26 9.11
N MET A 70 -9.84 8.89 7.83
CA MET A 70 -9.14 7.73 7.26
C MET A 70 -7.62 7.91 7.31
N THR A 71 -7.10 9.07 6.91
CA THR A 71 -5.66 9.34 6.94
C THR A 71 -5.13 9.45 8.38
N GLN A 72 -5.92 9.99 9.30
CA GLN A 72 -5.57 9.99 10.73
C GLN A 72 -5.52 8.57 11.31
N ALA A 73 -6.49 7.72 11.00
CA ALA A 73 -6.48 6.33 11.44
C ALA A 73 -5.28 5.56 10.84
N ALA A 74 -4.99 5.77 9.55
CA ALA A 74 -3.83 5.16 8.89
C ALA A 74 -2.50 5.58 9.53
N ALA A 75 -2.37 6.82 10.00
CA ALA A 75 -1.17 7.31 10.69
C ALA A 75 -0.91 6.61 12.04
N GLY A 76 -1.92 5.94 12.61
CA GLY A 76 -1.79 5.11 13.80
C GLY A 76 -1.21 3.72 13.55
N ALA A 77 -0.90 3.35 12.31
CA ALA A 77 -0.31 2.06 11.98
C ALA A 77 1.02 1.83 12.72
N PRO A 78 1.29 0.60 13.20
CA PRO A 78 2.54 0.30 13.88
C PRO A 78 3.72 0.53 12.93
N ALA A 79 4.75 1.20 13.44
CA ALA A 79 5.96 1.42 12.65
C ALA A 79 6.59 0.06 12.28
N PRO A 80 7.06 -0.12 11.03
CA PRO A 80 7.73 -1.35 10.65
C PRO A 80 8.94 -1.59 11.56
N PRO A 81 9.26 -2.85 11.88
CA PRO A 81 10.36 -3.19 12.77
C PRO A 81 11.70 -2.66 12.24
N ILE A 82 12.63 -2.38 13.16
CA ILE A 82 13.89 -1.68 12.86
C ILE A 82 14.68 -2.35 11.73
N HIS A 83 14.75 -3.69 11.71
CA HIS A 83 15.47 -4.43 10.66
C HIS A 83 14.92 -4.13 9.26
N GLN A 84 13.59 -4.01 9.13
CA GLN A 84 12.94 -3.68 7.86
C GLN A 84 13.20 -2.24 7.46
N ARG A 85 13.23 -1.31 8.44
CA ARG A 85 13.58 0.10 8.21
C ARG A 85 15.03 0.27 7.77
N LEU A 86 15.95 -0.48 8.37
CA LEU A 86 17.36 -0.50 7.99
C LEU A 86 17.56 -1.07 6.59
N LEU A 87 16.94 -2.22 6.28
CA LEU A 87 16.98 -2.81 4.93
C LEU A 87 16.38 -1.87 3.87
N ALA A 88 15.28 -1.18 4.19
CA ALA A 88 14.70 -0.18 3.31
C ALA A 88 15.67 1.00 3.06
N GLY A 89 16.40 1.45 4.09
CA GLY A 89 17.44 2.47 3.98
C GLY A 89 18.62 2.05 3.09
N LEU A 90 19.02 0.78 3.14
CA LEU A 90 20.10 0.21 2.32
C LEU A 90 19.68 -0.04 0.86
N ARG A 91 18.38 -0.11 0.59
CA ARG A 91 17.79 -0.29 -0.75
C ARG A 91 17.44 1.03 -1.45
N ARG A 92 17.62 2.18 -0.77
CA ARG A 92 17.42 3.52 -1.35
C ARG A 92 18.55 3.93 -2.28
#